data_AF-A0A949IAH7-F1
#
_entry.id   AF-A0A949IAH7-F1
#
_cell.length_a   1.000
_cell.length_b   1.000
_cell.length_c   1.000
_cell.angle_alpha   90.00
_cell.angle_beta   90.00
_cell.angle_gamma   90.00
#
_symmetry.space_group_name_H-M   'P 1'
#
loop_
_entity.id
_entity.type
_entity.pdbx_description
1 polymer ?
#
loop_
_entity_poly.entity_id
_entity_poly.type
_entity_poly.pdbx_seq_one_letter_code
_entity_poly.pdbx_strand_id
1 'polypeptide(L)'
;FKAAILNLRQGDATTDALCEKIYASFGSDALYDDREERAGAKFAEADLLGHPWQIIIGPRGAANGMVELKRRATGERFELPVEEALAKVRG
;
A
#
# COMPACT_ATOMS: atom_id res chain seq x y z
N PHE A 1 10.04 3.08 -9.27
CA PHE A 1 9.07 2.59 -8.29
C PHE A 1 7.64 2.74 -8.83
N LYS A 2 6.91 1.63 -8.97
CA LYS A 2 5.54 1.53 -9.45
C LYS A 2 4.50 1.77 -8.35
N ALA A 3 4.83 1.51 -7.08
CA ALA A 3 3.92 1.75 -5.98
C ALA A 3 4.63 2.08 -4.66
N ALA A 4 3.94 2.76 -3.76
CA ALA A 4 4.26 2.81 -2.33
C ALA A 4 3.30 1.90 -1.56
N ILE A 5 3.82 1.08 -0.66
CA ILE A 5 3.08 0.18 0.24
C ILE A 5 3.11 0.83 1.62
N LEU A 6 1.95 1.23 2.11
CA LEU A 6 1.80 2.01 3.34
C LEU A 6 1.13 1.16 4.42
N ASN A 7 1.91 0.75 5.42
CA ASN A 7 1.41 0.03 6.58
C ASN A 7 0.77 1.03 7.57
N LEU A 8 -0.54 0.96 7.78
CA LEU A 8 -1.24 1.87 8.69
C LEU A 8 -1.30 1.38 10.15
N ARG A 9 -0.84 0.15 10.41
CA ARG A 9 -0.84 -0.45 11.74
C ARG A 9 0.39 -1.36 11.89
N GLN A 10 1.56 -0.74 11.94
CA GLN A 10 2.81 -1.48 12.13
C GLN A 10 2.78 -2.23 13.47
N GLY A 11 3.29 -3.47 13.47
CA GLY A 11 3.28 -4.35 14.63
C GLY A 11 1.98 -5.15 14.79
N ASP A 12 0.97 -4.92 13.94
CA ASP A 12 -0.17 -5.83 13.81
C ASP A 12 0.20 -6.97 12.86
N ALA A 13 0.20 -8.21 13.38
CA ALA A 13 0.67 -9.38 12.63
C ALA A 13 -0.05 -9.59 11.28
N THR A 14 -1.34 -9.26 11.19
CA THR A 14 -2.11 -9.42 9.95
C THR A 14 -1.73 -8.35 8.93
N THR A 15 -1.61 -7.10 9.38
CA THR A 15 -1.24 -5.96 8.56
C THR A 15 0.19 -6.09 8.05
N ASP A 16 1.12 -6.47 8.94
CA ASP A 16 2.54 -6.67 8.63
C ASP A 16 2.72 -7.80 7.60
N ALA A 17 2.12 -8.98 7.85
CA ALA A 17 2.21 -10.11 6.92
C ALA A 17 1.64 -9.79 5.53
N LEU A 18 0.56 -9.00 5.46
CA LEU A 18 -0.02 -8.59 4.19
C LEU A 18 0.87 -7.60 3.44
N CYS A 19 1.46 -6.64 4.16
CA CYS A 19 2.43 -5.71 3.58
C CYS A 19 3.64 -6.45 3.01
N GLU A 20 4.21 -7.40 3.77
CA GLU A 20 5.33 -8.23 3.33
C GLU A 20 4.97 -9.07 2.09
N LYS A 21 3.78 -9.68 2.05
CA LYS A 21 3.30 -10.43 0.88
C LYS A 21 3.22 -9.55 -0.37
N ILE A 22 2.68 -8.34 -0.24
CA ILE A 22 2.57 -7.37 -1.34
C ILE A 22 3.96 -6.91 -1.76
N TYR A 23 4.84 -6.60 -0.81
CA TYR A 23 6.21 -6.17 -1.10
C TYR A 23 7.00 -7.26 -1.82
N ALA A 24 6.91 -8.52 -1.39
CA ALA A 24 7.53 -9.65 -2.07
C ALA A 24 7.05 -9.82 -3.53
N SER A 25 5.81 -9.38 -3.82
CA SER A 25 5.24 -9.41 -5.17
C SER A 25 5.80 -8.33 -6.10
N PHE A 26 6.29 -7.21 -5.57
CA PHE A 26 6.90 -6.12 -6.37
C PHE A 26 8.43 -6.07 -6.26
N GLY A 27 9.01 -6.55 -5.17
CA GLY A 27 10.42 -6.38 -4.85
C GLY A 27 10.84 -4.92 -4.90
N SER A 28 11.94 -4.64 -5.60
CA SER A 28 12.50 -3.29 -5.76
C SER A 28 11.64 -2.33 -6.58
N ASP A 29 10.55 -2.80 -7.21
CA ASP A 29 9.61 -1.91 -7.91
C ASP A 29 8.67 -1.17 -6.95
N ALA A 30 8.59 -1.54 -5.68
CA ALA A 30 7.77 -0.84 -4.69
C ALA A 30 8.61 -0.27 -3.55
N LEU A 31 8.15 0.84 -2.98
CA LEU A 31 8.64 1.33 -1.69
C LEU A 31 7.78 0.72 -0.59
N TYR A 32 8.38 0.09 0.41
CA TYR A 32 7.66 -0.35 1.61
C TYR A 32 7.91 0.64 2.75
N ASP A 33 6.86 1.34 3.19
CA ASP A 33 6.88 2.25 4.33
C ASP A 33 6.24 1.57 5.56
N ASP A 34 7.09 0.85 6.29
CA ASP A 34 6.70 0.17 7.51
C ASP A 34 6.69 1.11 8.71
N ARG A 35 7.63 2.07 8.83
CA ARG A 35 7.84 3.06 9.91
C ARG A 35 6.65 3.37 10.84
N GLU A 36 6.91 3.55 12.13
CA GLU A 36 5.90 3.85 13.15
C GLU A 36 5.48 5.33 13.12
N GLU A 37 4.87 5.74 12.01
CA GLU A 37 4.46 7.11 11.74
C GLU A 37 2.96 7.22 11.49
N ARG A 38 2.43 8.44 11.64
CA ARG A 38 1.01 8.69 11.36
C ARG A 38 0.71 8.50 9.88
N ALA A 39 -0.46 7.95 9.57
CA ALA A 39 -0.93 7.73 8.20
C ALA A 39 -0.79 8.99 7.32
N GLY A 40 -1.11 10.17 7.86
CA GLY A 40 -0.96 11.44 7.14
C GLY A 40 0.48 11.76 6.72
N ALA A 41 1.48 11.44 7.55
CA ALA A 41 2.88 11.64 7.22
C ALA A 41 3.33 10.69 6.09
N LYS A 42 2.93 9.41 6.18
CA LYS A 42 3.18 8.40 5.14
C LYS A 42 2.56 8.80 3.80
N PHE A 43 1.31 9.29 3.80
CA PHE A 43 0.66 9.76 2.59
C PHE A 43 1.38 10.97 1.98
N ALA A 44 1.77 11.95 2.81
CA ALA A 44 2.48 13.13 2.35
C ALA A 44 3.83 12.76 1.71
N GLU A 45 4.60 11.86 2.32
CA GLU A 45 5.85 11.38 1.74
C GLU A 45 5.63 10.56 0.46
N ALA A 46 4.64 9.67 0.43
CA ALA A 46 4.33 8.89 -0.76
C ALA A 46 3.87 9.78 -1.94
N ASP A 47 3.12 10.85 -1.65
CA ASP A 47 2.71 11.87 -2.63
C ASP A 47 3.93 12.70 -3.10
N LEU A 48 4.87 13.00 -2.20
CA LEU A 48 6.10 13.75 -2.47
C LEU A 48 7.10 12.96 -3.33
N LEU A 49 7.30 11.68 -3.02
CA LEU A 49 8.18 10.77 -3.79
C LEU A 49 7.64 10.47 -5.19
N GLY A 50 6.37 10.79 -5.45
CA GLY A 50 5.81 10.75 -6.80
C GLY A 50 5.41 9.35 -7.29
N HIS A 51 5.21 8.40 -6.39
CA HIS A 51 4.77 7.05 -6.77
C HIS A 51 3.38 7.10 -7.45
N PRO A 52 3.20 6.43 -8.61
CA PRO A 52 1.95 6.53 -9.36
C PRO A 52 0.79 5.85 -8.62
N TRP A 53 1.09 4.78 -7.89
CA TRP A 53 0.16 4.04 -7.05
C TRP A 53 0.56 4.07 -5.59
N GLN A 54 -0.43 4.11 -4.71
CA GLN A 54 -0.28 3.93 -3.27
C GLN A 54 -1.18 2.77 -2.85
N ILE A 55 -0.58 1.72 -2.31
CA ILE A 55 -1.26 0.56 -1.73
C ILE A 55 -1.28 0.78 -0.23
N ILE A 56 -2.47 0.96 0.32
CA ILE A 56 -2.69 1.36 1.69
C ILE A 56 -3.30 0.16 2.41
N ILE A 57 -2.62 -0.30 3.47
CA ILE A 57 -3.00 -1.49 4.21
C ILE A 57 -3.33 -1.08 5.64
N GLY A 58 -4.62 -1.14 5.96
CA GLY A 58 -5.12 -0.96 7.31
C GLY A 58 -5.62 -2.29 7.91
N PRO A 59 -5.76 -2.37 9.24
CA PRO A 59 -6.10 -3.61 9.92
C PRO A 59 -7.46 -4.19 9.51
N ARG A 60 -8.44 -3.32 9.19
CA ARG A 60 -9.76 -3.74 8.69
C ARG A 60 -9.70 -4.38 7.32
N GLY A 61 -8.95 -3.79 6.39
CA GLY A 61 -8.76 -4.34 5.06
C GLY A 61 -7.95 -5.63 5.13
N ALA A 62 -6.87 -5.62 5.91
CA ALA A 62 -5.98 -6.76 6.07
C ALA A 62 -6.70 -8.00 6.61
N ALA A 63 -7.58 -7.84 7.60
CA ALA A 63 -8.41 -8.93 8.14
C ALA A 63 -9.34 -9.57 7.08
N ASN A 64 -9.71 -8.82 6.05
CA ASN A 64 -10.58 -9.27 4.96
C ASN A 64 -9.83 -9.58 3.66
N GLY A 65 -8.49 -9.50 3.65
CA GLY A 65 -7.69 -9.67 2.42
C GLY A 65 -7.86 -8.55 1.39
N MET A 66 -8.27 -7.36 1.85
CA MET A 66 -8.54 -6.18 1.04
C MET A 66 -7.48 -5.10 1.27
N VAL A 67 -7.25 -4.28 0.25
CA VAL A 67 -6.36 -3.11 0.31
C VAL A 67 -7.01 -1.90 -0.32
N GLU A 68 -6.64 -0.71 0.15
CA GLU A 68 -7.04 0.53 -0.51
C GLU A 68 -5.94 0.95 -1.50
N LEU A 69 -6.27 0.97 -2.79
CA LEU A 69 -5.38 1.39 -3.86
C LEU A 69 -5.74 2.82 -4.29
N LYS A 70 -4.81 3.75 -4.16
CA LYS A 70 -4.96 5.15 -4.59
C LYS A 70 -4.09 5.44 -5.81
N ARG A 71 -4.67 6.07 -6.83
CA ARG A 71 -3.96 6.59 -7.99
C ARG A 71 -3.57 8.04 -7.75
N ARG A 72 -2.27 8.34 -7.71
CA ARG A 72 -1.78 9.71 -7.41
C ARG A 72 -2.28 10.75 -8.40
N ALA A 73 -2.26 10.42 -9.71
CA ALA A 73 -2.57 11.37 -10.77
C ALA A 73 -4.03 11.85 -10.78
N THR A 74 -4.97 10.96 -10.44
CA THR A 74 -6.41 11.24 -10.49
C THR A 74 -7.04 11.43 -9.10
N GLY A 75 -6.36 10.98 -8.04
CA GLY A 75 -6.91 10.94 -6.69
C GLY A 75 -7.92 9.80 -6.47
N GLU A 76 -8.19 8.98 -7.49
CA GLU A 76 -9.12 7.85 -7.39
C GLU A 76 -8.63 6.83 -6.37
N ARG A 77 -9.58 6.29 -5.60
CA ARG A 77 -9.35 5.26 -4.59
C ARG A 77 -10.23 4.06 -4.87
N PHE A 78 -9.66 2.88 -4.72
CA PHE A 78 -10.34 1.61 -4.93
C PHE A 78 -10.09 0.74 -3.72
N GLU A 79 -11.13 0.14 -3.16
CA GLU A 79 -10.99 -0.92 -2.17
C GLU A 79 -11.14 -2.26 -2.90
N LEU A 80 -10.03 -3.00 -3.01
CA LEU A 80 -9.93 -4.17 -3.87
C LEU A 80 -9.28 -5.33 -3.11
N PRO A 81 -9.55 -6.58 -3.49
CA PRO A 81 -8.73 -7.70 -3.06
C PRO A 81 -7.26 -7.48 -3.45
N VAL A 82 -6.35 -8.00 -2.63
CA VAL A 82 -4.89 -7.85 -2.86
C VAL A 82 -4.49 -8.21 -4.29
N GLU A 83 -4.97 -9.34 -4.80
CA GLU A 83 -4.60 -9.85 -6.12
C GLU A 83 -5.06 -8.90 -7.25
N GLU A 84 -6.23 -8.29 -7.11
CA GLU A 84 -6.73 -7.29 -8.07
C GLU A 84 -5.91 -6.00 -8.02
N ALA A 85 -5.55 -5.55 -6.81
CA ALA A 85 -4.67 -4.40 -6.65
C ALA A 85 -3.30 -4.66 -7.30
N LEU A 86 -2.71 -5.85 -7.10
CA LEU A 86 -1.45 -6.24 -7.75
C LEU A 86 -1.56 -6.22 -9.27
N ALA A 87 -2.64 -6.77 -9.83
CA ALA A 87 -2.87 -6.78 -11.27
C ALA A 87 -2.97 -5.36 -11.84
N LYS A 88 -3.70 -4.46 -11.15
CA LYS A 88 -3.92 -3.07 -11.58
C LYS A 88 -2.68 -2.20 -11.51
N VAL A 89 -1.74 -2.50 -10.61
CA VAL A 89 -0.45 -1.79 -10.50
C VAL A 89 0.57 -2.30 -11.52
N ARG A 90 0.47 -3.57 -11.94
CA ARG A 90 1.38 -4.19 -12.92
C ARG A 90 1.00 -3.93 -14.37
N GLY A 91 -0.30 -3.80 -14.66
CA GLY A 91 -0.82 -3.44 -15.98
C GLY A 91 -0.59 -1.97 -16.32
#